data_AF-A0A2N5GQ01-F1
#
_entry.id   AF-A0A2N5GQ01-F1
#
_cell.length_a   1.000
_cell.length_b   1.000
_cell.length_c   1.000
_cell.angle_alpha   90.00
_cell.angle_beta   90.00
_cell.angle_gamma   90.00
#
_symmetry.space_group_name_H-M   'P 1'
#
loop_
_entity.id
_entity.type
_entity.pdbx_description
1 polymer ?
#
loop_
_entity_poly.entity_id
_entity_poly.type
_entity_poly.pdbx_seq_one_letter_code
_entity_poly.pdbx_strand_id
1 'polypeptide(L)'
;MSYITVGRFTLPADLIAAIVAIVISALVYKLLNKKSIGDWYWNSLFIYIAVFKLSYALFNFKLFVDTPLSLIFFNGGMKGQILAAISLAVYTLFLSRKTPGMIRNEYVPIYLMFFLLYEMTLYIVEKNVAAVAFQFFILIVFYILYLKNSKSNRVMSTKVFILLILLEALLLSLFDGLIAAENLPILLIGLLLTVIQNIEKEASYHE
;
A
#
# COMPACT_ATOMS: atom_id res chain seq x y z
N MET A 1 5.34 -3.99 -17.12
CA MET A 1 6.16 -4.99 -16.38
C MET A 1 7.61 -4.92 -16.81
N SER A 2 8.37 -4.08 -16.11
CA SER A 2 9.83 -3.99 -16.24
C SER A 2 10.48 -5.12 -15.43
N TYR A 3 11.62 -5.61 -15.89
CA TYR A 3 12.39 -6.66 -15.22
C TYR A 3 13.80 -6.17 -14.93
N ILE A 4 14.27 -6.41 -13.71
CA ILE A 4 15.67 -6.14 -13.35
C ILE A 4 16.41 -7.47 -13.42
N THR A 5 17.47 -7.49 -14.22
CA THR A 5 18.36 -8.65 -14.34
C THR A 5 19.68 -8.36 -13.66
N VAL A 6 20.04 -9.15 -12.64
CA VAL A 6 21.33 -9.11 -11.94
C VAL A 6 22.02 -10.45 -12.14
N GLY A 7 23.03 -10.50 -13.02
CA GLY A 7 23.70 -11.73 -13.40
C GLY A 7 22.72 -12.71 -14.08
N ARG A 8 22.41 -13.84 -13.42
CA ARG A 8 21.48 -14.88 -13.91
C ARG A 8 20.07 -14.77 -13.31
N PHE A 9 19.84 -13.84 -12.41
CA PHE A 9 18.56 -13.66 -11.75
C PHE A 9 17.77 -12.53 -12.39
N THR A 10 16.54 -12.81 -12.81
CA THR A 10 15.60 -11.82 -13.33
C THR A 10 14.42 -11.72 -12.37
N LEU A 11 14.19 -10.53 -11.82
CA LEU A 11 13.10 -10.26 -10.89
C LEU A 11 12.17 -9.19 -11.47
N PRO A 12 10.85 -9.30 -11.26
CA PRO A 12 9.91 -8.24 -11.59
C PRO A 12 10.26 -6.95 -10.84
N ALA A 13 10.26 -5.82 -11.53
CA ALA A 13 10.56 -4.51 -10.94
C ALA A 13 9.59 -4.17 -9.80
N ASP A 14 8.32 -4.51 -9.96
CA ASP A 14 7.22 -4.27 -9.03
C ASP A 14 7.43 -5.02 -7.70
N LEU A 15 8.01 -6.23 -7.73
CA LEU A 15 8.40 -6.93 -6.50
C LEU A 15 9.53 -6.21 -5.76
N ILE A 16 10.53 -5.74 -6.50
CA ILE A 16 11.66 -5.00 -5.92
C ILE A 16 11.15 -3.67 -5.33
N ALA A 17 10.32 -2.93 -6.06
CA ALA A 17 9.71 -1.69 -5.62
C ALA A 17 8.88 -1.90 -4.34
N ALA A 18 8.07 -2.95 -4.28
CA ALA A 18 7.29 -3.29 -3.09
C ALA A 18 8.18 -3.57 -1.88
N ILE A 19 9.24 -4.38 -2.03
CA ILE A 19 10.17 -4.69 -0.95
C ILE A 19 10.87 -3.42 -0.46
N VAL A 20 11.38 -2.61 -1.38
CA VAL A 20 12.05 -1.34 -1.07
C VAL A 20 11.10 -0.41 -0.31
N ALA A 21 9.88 -0.22 -0.82
CA ALA A 21 8.87 0.62 -0.19
C ALA A 21 8.48 0.12 1.22
N ILE A 22 8.33 -1.20 1.41
CA ILE A 22 8.01 -1.81 2.70
C ILE A 22 9.12 -1.55 3.73
N VAL A 23 10.37 -1.76 3.33
CA VAL A 23 11.51 -1.63 4.24
C VAL A 23 11.76 -0.17 4.56
N ILE A 24 11.82 0.69 3.54
CA ILE A 24 12.07 2.13 3.74
C ILE A 24 10.92 2.76 4.52
N SER A 25 9.66 2.38 4.26
CA SER A 25 8.54 2.96 5.00
C SER A 25 8.61 2.63 6.50
N ALA A 26 8.91 1.39 6.86
CA ALA A 26 9.10 0.99 8.25
C ALA A 26 10.30 1.69 8.91
N LEU A 27 11.43 1.83 8.20
CA LEU A 27 12.64 2.50 8.70
C LEU A 27 12.41 3.98 8.96
N VAL A 28 11.84 4.69 7.98
CA VAL A 28 11.53 6.11 8.12
C VAL A 28 10.50 6.32 9.23
N TYR A 29 9.47 5.48 9.33
CA TYR A 29 8.53 5.56 10.46
C TYR A 29 9.24 5.44 11.81
N LYS A 30 10.18 4.49 11.94
CA LYS A 30 10.96 4.30 13.16
C LYS A 30 11.83 5.51 13.49
N LEU A 31 12.48 6.09 12.48
CA LEU A 31 13.34 7.27 12.64
C LEU A 31 12.54 8.50 13.10
N LEU A 32 11.36 8.73 12.51
CA LEU A 32 10.54 9.91 12.81
C LEU A 32 9.84 9.82 14.16
N ASN A 33 9.30 8.65 14.48
CA ASN A 33 8.50 8.46 15.70
C ASN A 33 9.31 7.94 16.89
N LYS A 34 10.59 7.60 16.68
CA LYS A 34 11.49 6.99 17.68
C LYS A 34 10.92 5.72 18.33
N LYS A 35 9.97 5.06 17.67
CA LYS A 35 9.32 3.81 18.10
C LYS A 35 9.26 2.82 16.95
N SER A 36 9.30 1.53 17.25
CA SER A 36 9.06 0.51 16.22
C SER A 36 7.63 0.61 15.69
N ILE A 37 7.46 0.25 14.42
CA ILE A 37 6.13 0.03 13.85
C ILE A 37 5.48 -1.15 14.57
N GLY A 38 4.16 -1.07 14.81
CA GLY A 38 3.44 -2.14 15.50
C GLY A 38 3.28 -3.40 14.64
N ASP A 39 3.00 -4.53 15.27
CA ASP A 39 2.82 -5.84 14.61
C ASP A 39 1.73 -5.82 13.54
N TRP A 40 0.76 -4.91 13.66
CA TRP A 40 -0.28 -4.68 12.68
C TRP A 40 0.27 -4.48 11.26
N TYR A 41 1.44 -3.86 11.12
CA TYR A 41 2.06 -3.58 9.84
C TYR A 41 2.52 -4.88 9.16
N TRP A 42 3.27 -5.70 9.89
CA TRP A 42 3.73 -6.99 9.39
C TRP A 42 2.58 -7.97 9.18
N ASN A 43 1.58 -7.95 10.06
CA ASN A 43 0.35 -8.72 9.90
C ASN A 43 -0.41 -8.30 8.64
N SER A 44 -0.48 -7.01 8.33
CA SER A 44 -1.12 -6.49 7.12
C SER A 44 -0.44 -7.02 5.85
N LEU A 45 0.89 -7.00 5.82
CA LEU A 45 1.69 -7.54 4.72
C LEU A 45 1.50 -9.06 4.59
N PHE A 46 1.55 -9.79 5.70
CA PHE A 46 1.35 -11.23 5.70
C PHE A 46 -0.05 -11.60 5.20
N ILE A 47 -1.10 -10.92 5.68
CA ILE A 47 -2.49 -11.13 5.24
C ILE A 47 -2.60 -10.87 3.74
N TYR A 48 -2.06 -9.75 3.25
CA TYR A 48 -2.12 -9.43 1.83
C TYR A 48 -1.45 -10.51 0.97
N ILE A 49 -0.21 -10.90 1.30
CA ILE A 49 0.55 -11.91 0.55
C ILE A 49 -0.13 -13.28 0.64
N ALA A 50 -0.55 -13.70 1.84
CA ALA A 50 -1.18 -14.99 2.06
C ALA A 50 -2.49 -15.10 1.28
N VAL A 51 -3.37 -14.09 1.37
CA VAL A 51 -4.63 -14.09 0.62
C VAL A 51 -4.37 -14.04 -0.88
N PHE A 52 -3.43 -13.21 -1.34
CA PHE A 52 -3.09 -13.12 -2.76
C PHE A 52 -2.60 -14.46 -3.31
N LYS A 53 -1.72 -15.16 -2.58
CA LYS A 53 -1.23 -16.49 -2.99
C LYS A 53 -2.31 -17.57 -2.90
N LEU A 54 -3.02 -17.67 -1.78
CA LEU A 54 -4.06 -18.69 -1.58
C LEU A 54 -5.27 -18.50 -2.49
N SER A 55 -5.53 -17.27 -2.95
CA SER A 55 -6.59 -17.01 -3.93
C SER A 55 -6.40 -17.76 -5.25
N TYR A 56 -5.17 -18.17 -5.59
CA TYR A 56 -4.93 -19.03 -6.74
C TYR A 56 -5.68 -20.36 -6.60
N ALA A 57 -5.62 -21.00 -5.43
CA ALA A 57 -6.33 -22.24 -5.17
C ALA A 57 -7.85 -22.03 -5.18
N LEU A 58 -8.33 -20.87 -4.71
CA LEU A 58 -9.75 -20.52 -4.74
C LEU A 58 -10.28 -20.38 -6.17
N PHE A 59 -9.54 -19.69 -7.04
CA PHE A 59 -10.00 -19.39 -8.40
C PHE A 59 -9.63 -20.46 -9.44
N ASN A 60 -8.62 -21.30 -9.15
CA ASN A 60 -8.14 -22.36 -10.04
C ASN A 60 -8.16 -23.72 -9.33
N PHE A 61 -9.25 -24.01 -8.60
CA PHE A 61 -9.33 -25.16 -7.71
C PHE A 61 -9.00 -26.50 -8.37
N LYS A 62 -9.54 -26.76 -9.57
CA LYS A 62 -9.27 -28.00 -10.31
C LYS A 62 -7.77 -28.18 -10.58
N LEU A 63 -7.13 -27.15 -11.12
CA LEU A 63 -5.70 -27.17 -11.43
C LEU A 63 -4.84 -27.28 -10.18
N PHE A 64 -5.27 -26.64 -9.08
CA PHE A 64 -4.61 -26.77 -7.78
C PHE A 64 -4.68 -28.20 -7.23
N VAL A 65 -5.84 -28.86 -7.29
CA VAL A 65 -5.97 -30.26 -6.85
C VAL A 65 -5.13 -31.20 -7.71
N ASP A 66 -5.15 -30.99 -9.03
CA ASP A 66 -4.36 -31.80 -9.97
C ASP A 66 -2.84 -31.58 -9.78
N THR A 67 -2.43 -30.36 -9.41
CA THR A 67 -1.02 -29.98 -9.25
C THR A 67 -0.81 -29.04 -8.05
N PRO A 68 -0.74 -29.53 -6.80
CA PRO A 68 -0.70 -28.66 -5.61
C PRO A 68 0.52 -27.72 -5.55
N LEU A 69 1.65 -28.13 -6.14
CA LEU A 69 2.86 -27.31 -6.25
C LEU A 69 2.69 -26.06 -7.11
N SER A 70 1.64 -25.98 -7.94
CA SER A 70 1.29 -24.80 -8.73
C SER A 70 1.12 -23.54 -7.89
N LEU A 71 0.75 -23.66 -6.60
CA LEU A 71 0.57 -22.53 -5.69
C LEU A 71 1.88 -21.75 -5.43
N ILE A 72 3.03 -22.40 -5.57
CA ILE A 72 4.34 -21.75 -5.42
C ILE A 72 4.58 -20.80 -6.61
N PHE A 73 4.25 -21.27 -7.81
CA PHE A 73 4.58 -20.60 -9.07
C PHE A 73 3.53 -19.57 -9.50
N PHE A 74 2.25 -19.84 -9.22
CA PHE A 74 1.16 -18.99 -9.66
C PHE A 74 0.62 -18.11 -8.52
N ASN A 75 -0.24 -17.18 -8.89
CA ASN A 75 -0.97 -16.29 -8.01
C ASN A 75 -2.39 -16.08 -8.56
N GLY A 76 -3.28 -15.49 -7.78
CA GLY A 76 -4.68 -15.28 -8.21
C GLY A 76 -4.87 -14.16 -9.24
N GLY A 77 -3.79 -13.58 -9.78
CA GLY A 77 -3.84 -12.41 -10.67
C GLY A 77 -4.64 -11.24 -10.08
N MET A 78 -5.30 -10.47 -10.95
CA MET A 78 -6.12 -9.32 -10.55
C MET A 78 -7.21 -9.69 -9.52
N LYS A 79 -7.93 -10.81 -9.72
CA LYS A 79 -8.97 -11.27 -8.79
C LYS A 79 -8.39 -11.54 -7.39
N GLY A 80 -7.20 -12.14 -7.36
CA GLY A 80 -6.48 -12.39 -6.12
C GLY A 80 -6.04 -11.11 -5.40
N GLN A 81 -5.54 -10.12 -6.14
CA GLN A 81 -5.14 -8.85 -5.54
C GLN A 81 -6.33 -8.07 -4.98
N ILE A 82 -7.48 -8.06 -5.68
CA ILE A 82 -8.72 -7.45 -5.18
C ILE A 82 -9.16 -8.16 -3.89
N LEU A 83 -9.14 -9.50 -3.86
CA LEU A 83 -9.49 -10.26 -2.67
C LEU A 83 -8.54 -9.97 -1.50
N ALA A 84 -7.25 -9.82 -1.76
CA ALA A 84 -6.24 -9.45 -0.77
C ALA A 84 -6.47 -8.03 -0.23
N ALA A 85 -6.76 -7.06 -1.09
CA ALA A 85 -7.10 -5.69 -0.69
C ALA A 85 -8.35 -5.64 0.18
N ILE A 86 -9.42 -6.35 -0.19
CA ILE A 86 -10.65 -6.46 0.61
C ILE A 86 -10.36 -7.11 1.97
N SER A 87 -9.61 -8.22 1.99
CA SER A 87 -9.27 -8.92 3.22
C SER A 87 -8.45 -8.04 4.17
N LEU A 88 -7.51 -7.26 3.62
CA LEU A 88 -6.73 -6.29 4.37
C LEU A 88 -7.61 -5.16 4.93
N ALA A 89 -8.57 -4.66 4.15
CA ALA A 89 -9.51 -3.65 4.63
C ALA A 89 -10.40 -4.17 5.75
N VAL A 90 -10.88 -5.41 5.67
CA VAL A 90 -11.65 -6.07 6.74
C VAL A 90 -10.81 -6.21 8.01
N TYR A 91 -9.57 -6.66 7.88
CA TYR A 91 -8.63 -6.75 9.01
C TYR A 91 -8.40 -5.37 9.65
N THR A 92 -8.18 -4.35 8.82
CA THR A 92 -7.93 -2.97 9.26
C THR A 92 -9.16 -2.37 9.96
N LEU A 93 -10.37 -2.64 9.45
CA LEU A 93 -11.63 -2.23 10.08
C LEU A 93 -11.85 -2.92 11.43
N PHE A 94 -11.48 -4.20 11.56
CA PHE A 94 -11.56 -4.89 12.83
C PHE A 94 -10.58 -4.29 13.86
N LEU A 95 -9.38 -3.91 13.40
CA LEU A 95 -8.38 -3.31 14.24
C LEU A 95 -8.75 -1.87 14.66
N SER A 96 -9.37 -1.10 13.78
CA SER A 96 -9.84 0.26 14.08
C SER A 96 -10.86 0.29 15.22
N ARG A 97 -11.72 -0.73 15.30
CA ARG A 97 -12.69 -0.90 16.38
C ARG A 97 -12.06 -1.23 17.73
N LYS A 98 -10.89 -1.87 17.73
CA LYS A 98 -10.17 -2.22 18.96
C LYS A 98 -9.27 -1.10 19.47
N THR A 99 -8.72 -0.31 18.55
CA THR A 99 -7.76 0.74 18.87
C THR A 99 -8.17 2.04 18.16
N PRO A 100 -9.11 2.81 18.72
CA PRO A 100 -9.58 4.05 18.12
C PRO A 100 -8.44 5.04 17.88
N GLY A 101 -8.46 5.71 16.73
CA GLY A 101 -7.46 6.67 16.27
C GLY A 101 -6.25 6.04 15.58
N MET A 102 -6.05 4.72 15.68
CA MET A 102 -4.91 4.01 15.08
C MET A 102 -4.87 4.17 13.56
N ILE A 103 -6.05 4.19 12.90
CA ILE A 103 -6.10 4.27 11.45
C ILE A 103 -5.56 5.61 10.96
N ARG A 104 -6.03 6.69 11.57
CA ARG A 104 -5.65 8.05 11.21
C ARG A 104 -4.22 8.42 11.65
N ASN A 105 -3.77 7.89 12.78
CA ASN A 105 -2.45 8.20 13.35
C ASN A 105 -1.32 7.39 12.72
N GLU A 106 -1.56 6.12 12.39
CA GLU A 106 -0.49 5.21 11.99
C GLU A 106 -0.71 4.63 10.60
N TYR A 107 -1.85 3.97 10.34
CA TYR A 107 -2.09 3.29 9.06
C TYR A 107 -2.02 4.23 7.87
N VAL A 108 -2.77 5.34 7.90
CA VAL A 108 -2.86 6.23 6.74
C VAL A 108 -1.52 6.87 6.38
N PRO A 109 -0.75 7.45 7.33
CA PRO A 109 0.58 7.95 7.02
C PRO A 109 1.53 6.88 6.48
N ILE A 110 1.55 5.69 7.08
CA ILE A 110 2.45 4.60 6.64
C ILE A 110 2.05 4.09 5.26
N TYR A 111 0.76 3.90 5.01
CA TYR A 111 0.24 3.47 3.72
C TYR A 111 0.57 4.48 2.62
N LEU A 112 0.36 5.78 2.87
CA LEU A 112 0.79 6.83 1.93
C LEU A 112 2.29 6.76 1.66
N MET A 113 3.10 6.61 2.70
CA MET A 113 4.54 6.55 2.55
C MET A 113 4.98 5.32 1.75
N PHE A 114 4.36 4.17 1.98
CA PHE A 114 4.54 2.97 1.17
C PHE A 114 4.17 3.24 -0.30
N PHE A 115 2.97 3.79 -0.57
CA PHE A 115 2.50 4.03 -1.92
C PHE A 115 3.44 4.98 -2.67
N LEU A 116 3.81 6.10 -2.05
CA LEU A 116 4.69 7.09 -2.66
C LEU A 116 6.08 6.52 -2.99
N LEU A 117 6.65 5.72 -2.09
CA LEU A 117 7.96 5.08 -2.28
C LEU A 117 7.90 3.96 -3.32
N TYR A 118 6.80 3.22 -3.39
CA TYR A 118 6.58 2.16 -4.36
C TYR A 118 6.60 2.75 -5.78
N GLU A 119 5.76 3.75 -6.05
CA GLU A 119 5.69 4.42 -7.35
C GLU A 119 7.00 5.11 -7.72
N MET A 120 7.63 5.80 -6.75
CA MET A 120 8.92 6.44 -6.99
C MET A 120 9.98 5.41 -7.41
N THR A 121 10.00 4.24 -6.76
CA THR A 121 10.95 3.18 -7.10
C THR A 121 10.67 2.62 -8.49
N LEU A 122 9.40 2.41 -8.85
CA LEU A 122 9.03 1.97 -10.21
C LEU A 122 9.46 2.97 -11.27
N TYR A 123 9.13 4.26 -11.11
CA TYR A 123 9.52 5.29 -12.08
C TYR A 123 11.05 5.43 -12.22
N ILE A 124 11.81 5.21 -11.14
CA ILE A 124 13.28 5.15 -11.21
C ILE A 124 13.74 3.97 -12.07
N VAL A 125 13.17 2.78 -11.86
CA VAL A 125 13.52 1.57 -12.62
C VAL A 125 13.15 1.71 -14.10
N GLU A 126 12.04 2.36 -14.38
CA GLU A 126 11.56 2.66 -15.74
C GLU A 126 12.31 3.83 -16.40
N LYS A 127 13.18 4.51 -15.65
CA LYS A 127 13.95 5.68 -16.10
C LYS A 127 13.06 6.84 -16.57
N ASN A 128 11.85 6.95 -16.02
CA ASN A 128 10.93 8.04 -16.31
C ASN A 128 11.25 9.25 -15.43
N VAL A 129 12.19 10.08 -15.89
CA VAL A 129 12.71 11.24 -15.12
C VAL A 129 11.61 12.22 -14.74
N ALA A 130 10.63 12.45 -15.63
CA ALA A 130 9.52 13.35 -15.37
C ALA A 130 8.64 12.84 -14.22
N ALA A 131 8.21 11.57 -14.29
CA ALA A 131 7.40 10.96 -13.24
C ALA A 131 8.14 10.92 -11.89
N VAL A 132 9.44 10.59 -11.89
CA VAL A 132 10.29 10.63 -10.68
C VAL A 132 10.31 12.03 -10.05
N ALA A 133 10.45 13.09 -10.87
CA ALA A 133 10.48 14.46 -10.37
C ALA A 133 9.16 14.87 -9.71
N PHE A 134 8.02 14.55 -10.34
CA PHE A 134 6.70 14.79 -9.75
C PHE A 134 6.50 13.97 -8.47
N GLN A 135 6.86 12.68 -8.49
CA GLN A 135 6.72 11.81 -7.33
C GLN A 135 7.57 12.27 -6.14
N PHE A 136 8.79 12.72 -6.41
CA PHE A 136 9.68 13.27 -5.40
C PHE A 136 9.09 14.55 -4.79
N PHE A 137 8.49 15.42 -5.60
CA PHE A 137 7.80 16.61 -5.11
C PHE A 137 6.64 16.25 -4.17
N ILE A 138 5.80 15.27 -4.55
CA ILE A 138 4.69 14.80 -3.70
C ILE A 138 5.21 14.21 -2.40
N LEU A 139 6.28 13.41 -2.45
CA LEU A 139 6.91 12.82 -1.27
C LEU A 139 7.41 13.90 -0.30
N ILE A 140 8.02 14.98 -0.82
CA ILE A 140 8.44 16.14 0.00
C ILE A 140 7.21 16.81 0.64
N VAL A 141 6.17 17.09 -0.14
CA VAL A 141 4.93 17.72 0.38
C VAL A 141 4.31 16.86 1.47
N PHE A 142 4.20 15.55 1.25
CA PHE A 142 3.72 14.59 2.23
C PHE A 142 4.58 14.63 3.51
N TYR A 143 5.90 14.61 3.39
CA TYR A 143 6.80 14.62 4.53
C TYR A 143 6.70 15.91 5.36
N ILE A 144 6.60 17.07 4.70
CA ILE A 144 6.36 18.36 5.38
C ILE A 144 5.05 18.33 6.16
N LEU A 145 3.97 17.83 5.55
CA LEU A 145 2.66 17.71 6.19
C LEU A 145 2.69 16.72 7.36
N TYR A 146 3.36 15.58 7.19
CA TYR A 146 3.53 14.58 8.22
C TYR A 146 4.28 15.14 9.45
N LEU A 147 5.43 15.81 9.23
CA LEU A 147 6.20 16.42 10.31
C LEU A 147 5.43 17.53 11.03
N LYS A 148 4.70 18.37 10.30
CA LYS A 148 3.88 19.43 10.87
C LYS A 148 2.78 18.84 11.78
N ASN A 149 2.13 17.79 11.30
CA ASN A 149 1.06 17.11 12.03
C ASN A 149 1.60 16.38 13.27
N SER A 150 2.73 15.66 13.13
CA SER A 150 3.41 15.00 14.25
C SER A 150 3.81 15.98 15.36
N LYS A 151 4.43 17.13 15.02
CA LYS A 151 4.80 18.16 16.01
C LYS A 151 3.60 18.82 16.69
N SER A 152 2.52 19.03 15.96
CA SER A 152 1.31 19.69 16.47
C SER A 152 0.37 18.73 17.20
N ASN A 153 0.74 17.45 17.35
CA ASN A 153 -0.13 16.35 17.78
C ASN A 153 -1.47 16.32 17.01
N ARG A 154 -1.43 16.78 15.76
CA ARG A 154 -2.58 16.83 14.86
C ARG A 154 -2.55 15.58 14.00
N VAL A 155 -3.75 15.08 13.79
CA VAL A 155 -4.04 13.99 12.89
C VAL A 155 -4.11 14.47 11.46
N MET A 156 -3.65 13.62 10.54
CA MET A 156 -3.80 13.86 9.11
C MET A 156 -5.30 13.97 8.79
N SER A 157 -5.71 15.10 8.22
CA SER A 157 -7.09 15.31 7.81
C SER A 157 -7.45 14.37 6.66
N THR A 158 -8.63 13.75 6.72
CA THR A 158 -9.17 12.92 5.64
C THR A 158 -9.17 13.65 4.30
N LYS A 159 -9.39 14.96 4.28
CA LYS A 159 -9.33 15.79 3.06
C LYS A 159 -7.94 15.80 2.42
N VAL A 160 -6.90 15.89 3.25
CA VAL A 160 -5.51 15.89 2.78
C VAL A 160 -5.13 14.49 2.28
N PHE A 161 -5.57 13.44 2.96
CA PHE A 161 -5.37 12.06 2.50
C PHE A 161 -6.01 11.82 1.14
N ILE A 162 -7.29 12.19 0.96
CA ILE A 162 -8.00 12.09 -0.32
C ILE A 162 -7.27 12.88 -1.41
N LEU A 163 -6.82 14.11 -1.11
CA LEU A 163 -6.09 14.93 -2.07
C LEU A 163 -4.82 14.23 -2.58
N LEU A 164 -4.03 13.63 -1.68
CA LEU A 164 -2.83 12.89 -2.05
C LEU A 164 -3.15 11.64 -2.87
N ILE A 165 -4.19 10.88 -2.51
CA ILE A 165 -4.61 9.71 -3.29
C ILE A 165 -5.08 10.10 -4.70
N LEU A 166 -5.80 11.21 -4.84
CA LEU A 166 -6.22 11.71 -6.15
C LEU A 166 -5.04 12.21 -6.98
N LEU A 167 -4.02 12.79 -6.34
CA LEU A 167 -2.81 13.23 -7.02
C LEU A 167 -1.99 12.04 -7.53
N GLU A 168 -1.89 10.96 -6.75
CA GLU A 168 -1.28 9.71 -7.20
C GLU A 168 -2.07 9.07 -8.34
N ALA A 169 -3.40 9.00 -8.23
CA ALA A 169 -4.26 8.52 -9.31
C ALA A 169 -4.06 9.33 -10.61
N LEU A 170 -3.87 10.65 -10.51
CA LEU A 170 -3.55 11.50 -11.65
C LEU A 170 -2.19 11.14 -12.26
N LEU A 171 -1.14 10.97 -11.45
CA LEU A 171 0.18 10.57 -11.96
C LEU A 171 0.16 9.20 -12.64
N LEU A 172 -0.48 8.22 -12.00
CA LEU A 172 -0.68 6.89 -12.59
C LEU A 172 -1.42 6.96 -13.93
N SER A 173 -2.43 7.82 -14.04
CA SER A 173 -3.15 8.04 -15.29
C SER A 173 -2.30 8.70 -16.39
N LEU A 174 -1.29 9.49 -16.02
CA LEU A 174 -0.42 10.20 -16.97
C LEU A 174 0.77 9.34 -17.44
N PHE A 175 1.30 8.47 -16.58
CA PHE A 175 2.61 7.84 -16.80
C PHE A 175 2.63 6.32 -16.93
N ASP A 176 1.62 5.59 -16.43
CA ASP A 176 1.65 4.11 -16.43
C ASP A 176 0.31 3.51 -16.88
N GLY A 177 -0.75 3.75 -16.10
CA GLY A 177 -2.10 3.30 -16.40
C GLY A 177 -2.91 3.09 -15.12
N LEU A 178 -3.98 3.87 -14.96
CA LEU A 178 -4.80 3.84 -13.74
C LEU A 178 -5.44 2.46 -13.47
N ILE A 179 -5.79 1.72 -14.52
CA ILE A 179 -6.51 0.43 -14.46
C ILE A 179 -5.53 -0.76 -14.61
N ALA A 180 -4.22 -0.52 -14.51
CA ALA A 180 -3.24 -1.60 -14.48
C ALA A 180 -3.44 -2.49 -13.24
N ALA A 181 -3.06 -3.76 -13.35
CA ALA A 181 -3.28 -4.75 -12.29
C ALA A 181 -2.49 -4.43 -11.03
N GLU A 182 -1.29 -3.90 -11.20
CA GLU A 182 -0.40 -3.42 -10.17
C GLU A 182 -0.99 -2.22 -9.38
N ASN A 183 -1.71 -1.33 -10.06
CA ASN A 183 -2.10 -0.02 -9.51
C ASN A 183 -3.48 -0.05 -8.82
N LEU A 184 -4.41 -0.82 -9.39
CA LEU A 184 -5.79 -0.88 -8.92
C LEU A 184 -5.94 -1.35 -7.46
N PRO A 185 -5.22 -2.37 -6.97
CA PRO A 185 -5.30 -2.81 -5.58
C PRO A 185 -4.80 -1.75 -4.61
N ILE A 186 -3.74 -1.01 -5.00
CA ILE A 186 -3.17 0.04 -4.16
C ILE A 186 -4.20 1.17 -4.01
N LEU A 187 -4.74 1.67 -5.11
CA LEU A 187 -5.79 2.70 -5.09
C LEU A 187 -7.04 2.24 -4.33
N LEU A 188 -7.45 0.98 -4.50
CA LEU A 188 -8.57 0.39 -3.78
C LEU A 188 -8.34 0.41 -2.25
N ILE A 189 -7.15 0.03 -1.78
CA ILE A 189 -6.80 0.12 -0.35
C ILE A 189 -6.90 1.57 0.12
N GLY A 190 -6.41 2.53 -0.67
CA GLY A 190 -6.50 3.96 -0.38
C GLY A 190 -7.95 4.41 -0.17
N LEU A 191 -8.85 4.05 -1.10
CA LEU A 191 -10.27 4.32 -1.00
C LEU A 191 -10.91 3.65 0.23
N LEU A 192 -10.61 2.38 0.48
CA LEU A 192 -11.15 1.66 1.64
C LEU A 192 -10.69 2.29 2.95
N LEU A 193 -9.45 2.77 3.04
CA LEU A 193 -8.96 3.52 4.21
C LEU A 193 -9.72 4.83 4.42
N THR A 194 -10.12 5.54 3.36
CA THR A 194 -10.96 6.75 3.52
C THR A 194 -12.32 6.42 4.13
N VAL A 195 -12.92 5.31 3.71
CA VAL A 195 -14.20 4.82 4.27
C VAL A 195 -14.03 4.46 5.74
N ILE A 196 -12.98 3.70 6.08
CA ILE A 196 -12.69 3.30 7.46
C ILE A 196 -12.45 4.52 8.36
N GLN A 197 -11.73 5.54 7.88
CA GLN A 197 -11.53 6.79 8.62
C GLN A 197 -12.84 7.52 8.92
N ASN A 198 -13.80 7.52 7.99
CA ASN A 198 -15.09 8.15 8.20
C ASN A 198 -15.93 7.39 9.23
N ILE A 199 -15.94 6.05 9.15
CA ILE A 199 -16.62 5.19 10.13
C ILE A 199 -16.05 5.40 11.54
N GLU A 200 -14.72 5.44 11.66
CA GLU A 200 -14.03 5.68 12.95
C GLU A 200 -14.39 7.07 13.52
N LYS A 201 -14.48 8.09 12.66
CA LYS A 201 -14.87 9.44 13.06
C LYS A 201 -16.30 9.50 13.58
N GLU A 202 -17.24 8.82 12.92
CA GLU A 202 -18.65 8.74 13.35
C GLU A 202 -18.78 8.02 14.69
N ALA A 203 -18.06 6.91 14.90
CA ALA A 203 -18.07 6.18 16.16
C ALA A 203 -17.59 7.05 17.34
N SER A 204 -16.56 7.89 17.14
CA SER A 204 -16.07 8.81 18.18
C SER A 204 -17.02 9.97 18.53
N TYR A 205 -18.06 10.23 17.75
CA TYR A 205 -19.09 11.23 18.12
C TYR A 205 -20.22 10.66 18.97
N HIS A 206 -20.31 9.32 19.08
CA HIS A 206 -21.37 8.62 19.80
C HIS A 206 -20.93 8.04 21.16
N GLU A 207 -19.68 8.27 21.56
CA GLU A 207 -19.14 8.03 22.92
C GLU A 207 -19.04 9.34 23.71
#